data_AF-A0A1E3XD12-F1
#
_entry.id   AF-A0A1E3XD12-F1
#
_cell.length_a   1.000
_cell.length_b   1.000
_cell.length_c   1.000
_cell.angle_alpha   90.00
_cell.angle_beta   90.00
_cell.angle_gamma   90.00
#
_symmetry.space_group_name_H-M   'P 1'
#
loop_
_entity.id
_entity.type
_entity.pdbx_description
1 polymer ?
#
loop_
_entity_poly.entity_id
_entity_poly.type
_entity_poly.pdbx_seq_one_letter_code
_entity_poly.pdbx_strand_id
1 'polypeptide(L)'
;MYKQGYNERNYWSSERWQWKIKAKIEKTFSMEWFSYGQRVEGKKQSMRKLITLILILIIIIPIFGFWKNTPESVLIKYLKALYSNNLQKTYNYISKEDKDTISRKEFIKQNSLDDPFLQEMAKTIFSLSKYEIIETKISEDNAIVDITITAPDMPRVLGEIFGPFQGRKDMKNPEEAMRHMLRQYLKEGDVPMIEERGNFKLVKEDGKWKVLLNLKNKDN
;
A
#
# COMPACT_ATOMS: atom_id res chain seq x y z
N MET A 1 -15.63 -37.99 -12.15
CA MET A 1 -15.16 -37.60 -10.79
C MET A 1 -13.80 -36.93 -10.94
N TYR A 2 -13.75 -35.61 -11.16
CA TYR A 2 -12.51 -34.89 -11.45
C TYR A 2 -11.88 -34.32 -10.17
N LYS A 3 -10.66 -34.73 -9.84
CA LYS A 3 -9.80 -34.01 -8.89
C LYS A 3 -9.03 -32.93 -9.66
N GLN A 4 -9.41 -31.66 -9.51
CA GLN A 4 -8.50 -30.57 -9.86
C GLN A 4 -7.49 -30.42 -8.72
N GLY A 5 -6.21 -30.67 -9.01
CA GLY A 5 -5.12 -30.42 -8.08
C GLY A 5 -4.78 -28.93 -8.02
N TYR A 6 -5.43 -28.19 -7.12
CA TYR A 6 -5.09 -26.79 -6.87
C TYR A 6 -3.69 -26.70 -6.23
N ASN A 7 -2.76 -26.03 -6.91
CA ASN A 7 -1.38 -25.86 -6.46
C ASN A 7 -1.26 -24.62 -5.55
N GLU A 8 -1.55 -24.80 -4.26
CA GLU A 8 -1.71 -23.72 -3.26
C GLU A 8 -0.48 -22.82 -3.02
N ARG A 9 0.69 -23.18 -3.58
CA ARG A 9 2.00 -22.59 -3.24
C ARG A 9 2.19 -21.10 -3.52
N ASN A 10 1.30 -20.47 -4.30
CA ASN A 10 1.43 -19.08 -4.73
C ASN A 10 0.34 -18.13 -4.19
N TYR A 11 -0.50 -18.57 -3.23
CA TYR A 11 -1.59 -17.74 -2.71
C TYR A 11 -1.19 -17.00 -1.42
N TRP A 12 -1.05 -15.67 -1.49
CA TRP A 12 -0.73 -14.83 -0.33
C TRP A 12 -1.93 -14.03 0.17
N SER A 13 -2.12 -14.01 1.50
CA SER A 13 -3.01 -13.03 2.15
C SER A 13 -2.39 -11.64 2.13
N SER A 14 -3.24 -10.61 2.13
CA SER A 14 -2.86 -9.20 2.22
C SER A 14 -1.77 -8.96 3.28
N GLU A 15 -1.87 -9.53 4.48
CA GLU A 15 -0.85 -9.37 5.54
C GLU A 15 0.52 -9.94 5.14
N ARG A 16 0.57 -11.19 4.66
CA ARG A 16 1.85 -11.90 4.42
C ARG A 16 2.67 -11.23 3.32
N TRP A 17 2.00 -10.56 2.38
CA TRP A 17 2.64 -9.74 1.36
C TRP A 17 3.24 -8.46 1.95
N GLN A 18 2.47 -7.70 2.75
CA GLN A 18 2.92 -6.48 3.43
C GLN A 18 4.18 -6.74 4.28
N TRP A 19 4.13 -7.74 5.17
CA TRP A 19 5.21 -8.03 6.11
C TRP A 19 6.49 -8.55 5.42
N LYS A 20 6.40 -9.28 4.30
CA LYS A 20 7.57 -9.77 3.56
C LYS A 20 8.35 -8.65 2.88
N ILE A 21 7.65 -7.76 2.16
CA ILE A 21 8.30 -6.63 1.45
C ILE A 21 8.98 -5.72 2.47
N LYS A 22 8.22 -5.36 3.51
CA LYS A 22 8.65 -4.50 4.61
C LYS A 22 9.86 -5.06 5.38
N ALA A 23 9.77 -6.28 5.93
CA ALA A 23 10.85 -6.85 6.75
C ALA A 23 12.14 -7.13 5.94
N LYS A 24 12.05 -7.26 4.61
CA LYS A 24 13.22 -7.38 3.73
C LYS A 24 13.89 -6.02 3.41
N ILE A 25 13.19 -4.91 3.63
CA ILE A 25 13.69 -3.54 3.44
C ILE A 25 14.22 -2.96 4.77
N GLU A 26 13.46 -3.09 5.86
CA GLU A 26 13.77 -2.49 7.17
C GLU A 26 15.05 -3.05 7.81
N LYS A 27 15.38 -4.33 7.55
CA LYS A 27 16.55 -5.01 8.15
C LYS A 27 17.91 -4.45 7.67
N THR A 28 17.91 -3.54 6.69
CA THR A 28 19.13 -3.04 6.03
C THR A 28 19.51 -1.60 6.45
N PHE A 29 18.58 -0.80 7.00
CA PHE A 29 18.73 0.66 7.11
C PHE A 29 18.33 1.27 8.47
N SER A 30 18.44 0.52 9.57
CA SER A 30 18.01 0.99 10.90
C SER A 30 19.17 1.58 11.74
N MET A 31 19.39 2.90 11.64
CA MET A 31 19.96 3.76 12.70
C MET A 31 19.27 5.15 12.66
N GLU A 32 19.28 5.85 13.79
CA GLU A 32 18.39 6.98 14.17
C GLU A 32 18.83 8.37 13.59
N TRP A 33 18.12 9.52 13.63
CA TRP A 33 17.23 10.15 14.65
C TRP A 33 16.17 11.16 14.07
N PHE A 34 15.16 11.47 14.92
CA PHE A 34 14.22 12.64 15.06
C PHE A 34 14.48 13.95 14.25
N SER A 35 13.55 14.91 14.00
CA SER A 35 12.07 15.17 14.14
C SER A 35 11.77 16.57 13.46
N TYR A 36 10.71 17.42 13.55
CA TYR A 36 9.35 17.65 14.14
C TYR A 36 8.71 18.88 13.36
N GLY A 37 7.45 19.38 13.40
CA GLY A 37 6.12 18.98 13.90
C GLY A 37 5.13 20.19 14.09
N GLN A 38 3.83 20.07 13.71
CA GLN A 38 2.69 21.06 13.86
C GLN A 38 2.66 22.29 12.90
N ARG A 39 1.55 23.03 12.64
CA ARG A 39 0.07 22.80 12.53
C ARG A 39 -0.58 24.06 11.89
N VAL A 40 -1.74 23.97 11.20
CA VAL A 40 -2.58 25.15 10.83
C VAL A 40 -4.09 24.91 11.08
N GLU A 41 -4.78 25.94 11.61
CA GLU A 41 -6.25 26.11 11.76
C GLU A 41 -6.58 27.59 11.39
N GLY A 42 -7.79 28.08 11.09
CA GLY A 42 -9.14 27.52 10.95
C GLY A 42 -10.12 28.61 10.45
N LYS A 43 -11.23 28.26 9.77
CA LYS A 43 -12.15 29.23 9.09
C LYS A 43 -13.27 29.78 9.99
N LYS A 44 -13.82 30.96 9.64
CA LYS A 44 -15.28 31.25 9.81
C LYS A 44 -15.80 32.38 8.91
N GLN A 45 -17.06 32.27 8.46
CA GLN A 45 -17.87 33.34 7.83
C GLN A 45 -19.38 33.03 8.01
N SER A 46 -20.26 33.97 7.65
CA SER A 46 -21.58 34.18 8.30
C SER A 46 -22.75 33.26 7.85
N MET A 47 -23.62 32.92 8.82
CA MET A 47 -24.69 31.92 8.71
C MET A 47 -25.94 32.34 7.89
N ARG A 48 -26.15 33.64 7.61
CA ARG A 48 -27.45 34.12 7.07
C ARG A 48 -27.71 33.85 5.59
N LYS A 49 -26.71 33.37 4.82
CA LYS A 49 -26.90 32.92 3.42
C LYS A 49 -27.17 31.41 3.27
N LEU A 50 -27.04 30.62 4.35
CA LEU A 50 -27.10 29.16 4.27
C LEU A 50 -28.52 28.61 4.12
N ILE A 51 -29.53 29.20 4.78
CA ILE A 51 -30.88 28.62 4.87
C ILE A 51 -31.53 28.51 3.47
N THR A 52 -31.47 29.56 2.66
CA THR A 52 -32.00 29.55 1.28
C THR A 52 -31.23 28.58 0.36
N LEU A 53 -29.92 28.42 0.59
CA LEU A 53 -29.08 27.47 -0.13
C LEU A 53 -29.41 26.00 0.22
N ILE A 54 -29.70 25.71 1.49
CA ILE A 54 -30.08 24.38 1.97
C ILE A 54 -31.38 23.89 1.31
N LEU A 55 -32.40 24.76 1.21
CA LEU A 55 -33.68 24.41 0.57
C LEU A 55 -33.53 24.07 -0.93
N ILE A 56 -32.64 24.77 -1.65
CA ILE A 56 -32.33 24.44 -3.05
C ILE A 56 -31.50 23.15 -3.13
N LEU A 57 -30.55 22.94 -2.22
CA LEU A 57 -29.68 21.75 -2.20
C LEU A 57 -30.44 20.43 -2.01
N ILE A 58 -31.50 20.45 -1.20
CA ILE A 58 -32.35 19.26 -0.93
C ILE A 58 -33.04 18.74 -2.20
N ILE A 59 -33.40 19.63 -3.14
CA ILE A 59 -34.11 19.27 -4.38
C ILE A 59 -33.15 18.64 -5.42
N ILE A 60 -31.82 18.77 -5.25
CA ILE A 60 -30.79 18.24 -6.17
C ILE A 60 -30.31 16.83 -5.73
N ILE A 61 -30.90 16.25 -4.67
CA ILE A 61 -30.58 14.90 -4.19
C ILE A 61 -31.78 14.00 -4.54
N PRO A 62 -31.64 13.13 -5.55
CA PRO A 62 -30.99 11.85 -5.28
C PRO A 62 -30.11 11.28 -6.42
N ILE A 63 -28.88 11.79 -6.58
CA ILE A 63 -27.78 11.00 -7.21
C ILE A 63 -26.47 11.07 -6.39
N PHE A 64 -26.56 10.97 -5.06
CA PHE A 64 -25.36 10.74 -4.22
C PHE A 64 -24.89 9.28 -4.23
N GLY A 65 -24.96 8.63 -5.40
CA GLY A 65 -24.66 7.20 -5.60
C GLY A 65 -23.57 6.89 -6.62
N PHE A 66 -22.90 7.91 -7.21
CA PHE A 66 -22.03 7.70 -8.39
C PHE A 66 -20.55 8.11 -8.27
N TRP A 67 -20.06 8.44 -7.08
CA TRP A 67 -18.64 8.20 -6.78
C TRP A 67 -18.47 6.76 -6.32
N LYS A 68 -18.39 5.85 -7.30
CA LYS A 68 -18.18 4.40 -7.16
C LYS A 68 -16.86 4.10 -6.43
N ASN A 69 -16.89 4.19 -5.10
CA ASN A 69 -15.85 3.67 -4.21
C ASN A 69 -16.02 2.15 -4.06
N THR A 70 -15.95 1.41 -5.16
CA THR A 70 -16.04 -0.06 -5.16
C THR A 70 -14.83 -0.69 -4.43
N PRO A 71 -14.90 -1.97 -4.00
CA PRO A 71 -13.83 -2.64 -3.27
C PRO A 71 -12.46 -2.53 -3.96
N GLU A 72 -12.41 -2.79 -5.26
CA GLU A 72 -11.23 -2.66 -6.13
C GLU A 72 -10.68 -1.23 -6.11
N SER A 73 -11.57 -0.24 -6.26
CA SER A 73 -11.14 1.16 -6.26
C SER A 73 -10.57 1.59 -4.91
N VAL A 74 -11.05 1.01 -3.80
CA VAL A 74 -10.52 1.27 -2.45
C VAL A 74 -9.20 0.55 -2.25
N LEU A 75 -9.07 -0.70 -2.71
CA LEU A 75 -7.82 -1.46 -2.69
C LEU A 75 -6.70 -0.71 -3.44
N ILE A 76 -6.94 -0.27 -4.67
CA ILE A 76 -5.95 0.49 -5.45
C ILE A 76 -5.62 1.84 -4.78
N LYS A 77 -6.59 2.52 -4.15
CA LYS A 77 -6.35 3.75 -3.37
C LYS A 77 -5.52 3.48 -2.10
N TYR A 78 -5.72 2.34 -1.43
CA TYR A 78 -4.94 1.88 -0.28
C TYR A 78 -3.49 1.57 -0.68
N LEU A 79 -3.29 0.74 -1.71
CA LEU A 79 -1.95 0.40 -2.23
C LEU A 79 -1.20 1.66 -2.67
N LYS A 80 -1.84 2.55 -3.43
CA LYS A 80 -1.23 3.82 -3.86
C LYS A 80 -0.90 4.75 -2.67
N ALA A 81 -1.68 4.75 -1.59
CA ALA A 81 -1.38 5.51 -0.38
C ALA A 81 -0.18 4.91 0.39
N LEU A 82 -0.12 3.58 0.50
CA LEU A 82 0.97 2.84 1.12
C LEU A 82 2.30 3.09 0.42
N TYR A 83 2.38 2.79 -0.89
CA TYR A 83 3.62 2.92 -1.67
C TYR A 83 4.09 4.37 -1.88
N SER A 84 3.23 5.36 -1.64
CA SER A 84 3.65 6.78 -1.59
C SER A 84 4.10 7.23 -0.19
N ASN A 85 4.26 6.30 0.77
CA ASN A 85 4.54 6.52 2.19
C ASN A 85 3.49 7.41 2.90
N ASN A 86 2.28 7.56 2.32
CA ASN A 86 1.22 8.40 2.87
C ASN A 86 0.38 7.60 3.88
N LEU A 87 1.02 7.10 4.93
CA LEU A 87 0.42 6.23 5.94
C LEU A 87 -0.76 6.89 6.68
N GLN A 88 -0.71 8.22 6.80
CA GLN A 88 -1.82 9.04 7.28
C GLN A 88 -3.11 8.86 6.48
N LYS A 89 -3.00 8.57 5.18
CA LYS A 89 -4.10 8.27 4.26
C LYS A 89 -4.35 6.75 4.16
N THR A 90 -3.31 5.92 4.19
CA THR A 90 -3.42 4.45 4.20
C THR A 90 -4.28 3.96 5.37
N TYR A 91 -4.07 4.50 6.58
CA TYR A 91 -4.85 4.20 7.78
C TYR A 91 -6.33 4.58 7.68
N ASN A 92 -6.70 5.50 6.78
CA ASN A 92 -8.10 5.85 6.55
C ASN A 92 -8.84 4.80 5.71
N TYR A 93 -8.10 3.92 5.01
CA TYR A 93 -8.64 2.83 4.19
C TYR A 93 -8.70 1.46 4.90
N ILE A 94 -7.98 1.23 6.00
CA ILE A 94 -8.08 -0.05 6.74
C ILE A 94 -9.41 -0.18 7.49
N SER A 95 -9.79 -1.38 7.92
CA SER A 95 -11.04 -1.67 8.65
C SER A 95 -11.05 -1.05 10.05
N LYS A 96 -12.21 -0.98 10.72
CA LYS A 96 -12.34 -0.61 12.13
C LYS A 96 -11.69 -1.66 13.03
N GLU A 97 -11.89 -2.95 12.75
CA GLU A 97 -11.26 -4.06 13.50
C GLU A 97 -9.73 -3.92 13.57
N ASP A 98 -9.11 -3.55 12.45
CA ASP A 98 -7.67 -3.28 12.41
C ASP A 98 -7.28 -2.03 13.23
N LYS A 99 -8.11 -0.96 13.24
CA LYS A 99 -7.86 0.26 14.06
C LYS A 99 -8.06 0.05 15.55
N ASP A 100 -8.99 -0.82 15.92
CA ASP A 100 -9.23 -1.25 17.29
C ASP A 100 -8.05 -2.14 17.78
N THR A 101 -7.27 -2.72 16.86
CA THR A 101 -6.05 -3.50 17.13
C THR A 101 -4.77 -2.65 17.13
N ILE A 102 -4.58 -1.73 16.16
CA ILE A 102 -3.39 -0.85 16.08
C ILE A 102 -3.77 0.63 15.95
N SER A 103 -3.28 1.45 16.87
CA SER A 103 -3.52 2.90 16.84
C SER A 103 -2.84 3.57 15.63
N ARG A 104 -3.40 4.70 15.16
CA ARG A 104 -2.85 5.49 14.03
C ARG A 104 -1.38 5.87 14.22
N LYS A 105 -0.97 6.20 15.45
CA LYS A 105 0.43 6.55 15.77
C LYS A 105 1.34 5.35 15.58
N GLU A 106 0.95 4.20 16.13
CA GLU A 106 1.74 2.97 16.07
C GLU A 106 1.75 2.39 14.65
N PHE A 107 0.64 2.44 13.91
CA PHE A 107 0.60 2.06 12.49
C PHE A 107 1.53 2.91 11.63
N ILE A 108 1.62 4.22 11.87
CA ILE A 108 2.55 5.10 11.14
C ILE A 108 3.99 4.73 11.50
N LYS A 109 4.34 4.74 12.80
CA LYS A 109 5.68 4.40 13.31
C LYS A 109 6.15 3.02 12.85
N GLN A 110 5.26 2.02 12.80
CA GLN A 110 5.62 0.68 12.40
C GLN A 110 5.87 0.53 10.89
N ASN A 111 5.33 1.39 10.03
CA ASN A 111 5.35 1.16 8.57
C ASN A 111 6.01 2.29 7.78
N SER A 112 6.64 3.28 8.44
CA SER A 112 7.22 4.44 7.77
C SER A 112 8.57 4.12 7.15
N LEU A 113 8.67 4.43 5.85
CA LEU A 113 9.95 4.46 5.14
C LEU A 113 10.60 5.82 5.42
N ASP A 114 11.34 5.93 6.51
CA ASP A 114 11.92 7.21 6.94
C ASP A 114 13.05 7.67 6.00
N ASP A 115 13.81 6.73 5.43
CA ASP A 115 14.83 6.97 4.41
C ASP A 115 14.21 7.47 3.08
N PRO A 116 14.57 8.68 2.58
CA PRO A 116 14.05 9.22 1.32
C PRO A 116 14.31 8.36 0.08
N PHE A 117 15.41 7.60 0.03
CA PHE A 117 15.70 6.67 -1.05
C PHE A 117 14.78 5.46 -0.99
N LEU A 118 14.48 4.91 0.19
CA LEU A 118 13.48 3.84 0.32
C LEU A 118 12.10 4.33 -0.11
N GLN A 119 11.75 5.59 0.14
CA GLN A 119 10.54 6.19 -0.41
C GLN A 119 10.58 6.36 -1.94
N GLU A 120 11.73 6.69 -2.53
CA GLU A 120 11.89 6.71 -4.01
C GLU A 120 11.70 5.30 -4.57
N MET A 121 12.42 4.31 -4.04
CA MET A 121 12.34 2.91 -4.51
C MET A 121 10.93 2.34 -4.36
N ALA A 122 10.22 2.61 -3.25
CA ALA A 122 8.82 2.19 -3.09
C ALA A 122 7.88 2.82 -4.14
N LYS A 123 8.08 4.10 -4.49
CA LYS A 123 7.33 4.78 -5.55
C LYS A 123 7.69 4.23 -6.93
N THR A 124 8.97 3.95 -7.21
CA THR A 124 9.45 3.36 -8.46
C THR A 124 8.89 1.95 -8.65
N ILE A 125 9.01 1.07 -7.64
CA ILE A 125 8.45 -0.29 -7.64
C ILE A 125 6.94 -0.23 -7.91
N PHE A 126 6.20 0.66 -7.25
CA PHE A 126 4.77 0.84 -7.51
C PHE A 126 4.45 1.35 -8.92
N SER A 127 5.29 2.22 -9.52
CA SER A 127 5.10 2.68 -10.90
C SER A 127 5.44 1.63 -11.97
N LEU A 128 6.35 0.71 -11.66
CA LEU A 128 6.67 -0.45 -12.51
C LEU A 128 5.62 -1.57 -12.34
N SER A 129 4.92 -1.60 -11.20
CA SER A 129 3.96 -2.65 -10.87
C SER A 129 2.65 -2.51 -11.65
N LYS A 130 2.21 -3.60 -12.26
CA LYS A 130 0.88 -3.75 -12.86
C LYS A 130 -0.04 -4.46 -11.88
N TYR A 131 -1.28 -3.97 -11.76
CA TYR A 131 -2.32 -4.52 -10.90
C TYR A 131 -3.54 -4.85 -11.75
N GLU A 132 -3.89 -6.13 -11.83
CA GLU A 132 -5.06 -6.62 -12.56
C GLU A 132 -6.05 -7.24 -11.58
N ILE A 133 -7.32 -6.84 -11.68
CA ILE A 133 -8.40 -7.46 -10.91
C ILE A 133 -8.87 -8.69 -11.68
N ILE A 134 -8.70 -9.87 -11.09
CA ILE A 134 -9.17 -11.14 -11.67
C ILE A 134 -10.68 -11.25 -11.44
N GLU A 135 -11.11 -11.02 -10.20
CA GLU A 135 -12.50 -11.18 -9.77
C GLU A 135 -12.80 -10.32 -8.53
N THR A 136 -14.05 -9.93 -8.34
CA THR A 136 -14.52 -9.35 -7.07
C THR A 136 -15.82 -10.01 -6.64
N LYS A 137 -15.74 -10.82 -5.59
CA LYS A 137 -16.88 -11.50 -4.96
C LYS A 137 -17.44 -10.57 -3.88
N ILE A 138 -18.70 -10.16 -3.98
CA ILE A 138 -19.37 -9.31 -2.98
C ILE A 138 -20.49 -10.10 -2.30
N SER A 139 -20.51 -10.08 -0.98
CA SER A 139 -21.54 -10.70 -0.14
C SER A 139 -21.95 -9.69 0.94
N GLU A 140 -23.08 -9.02 0.74
CA GLU A 140 -23.62 -7.99 1.64
C GLU A 140 -22.61 -6.85 1.89
N ASP A 141 -22.04 -6.79 3.10
CA ASP A 141 -21.02 -5.83 3.55
C ASP A 141 -19.59 -6.39 3.52
N ASN A 142 -19.39 -7.57 2.92
CA ASN A 142 -18.08 -8.19 2.71
C ASN A 142 -17.74 -8.25 1.21
N ALA A 143 -16.46 -8.15 0.87
CA ALA A 143 -15.94 -8.39 -0.47
C ALA A 143 -14.59 -9.10 -0.42
N ILE A 144 -14.33 -9.95 -1.42
CA ILE A 144 -13.01 -10.51 -1.70
C ILE A 144 -12.63 -10.06 -3.11
N VAL A 145 -11.52 -9.33 -3.20
CA VAL A 145 -10.93 -8.89 -4.46
C VAL A 145 -9.71 -9.77 -4.73
N ASP A 146 -9.81 -10.63 -5.74
CA ASP A 146 -8.73 -11.52 -6.17
C ASP A 146 -7.93 -10.78 -7.27
N ILE A 147 -6.62 -10.61 -7.07
CA ILE A 147 -5.77 -9.81 -7.97
C ILE A 147 -4.51 -10.55 -8.42
N THR A 148 -4.07 -10.20 -9.63
CA THR A 148 -2.72 -10.46 -10.13
C THR A 148 -1.88 -9.20 -9.93
N ILE A 149 -0.65 -9.36 -9.44
CA ILE A 149 0.34 -8.29 -9.35
C ILE A 149 1.57 -8.72 -10.17
N THR A 150 1.93 -7.93 -11.18
CA THR A 150 3.21 -8.07 -11.89
C THR A 150 4.15 -6.98 -11.39
N ALA A 151 5.20 -7.33 -10.65
CA ALA A 151 6.10 -6.37 -9.99
C ALA A 151 7.58 -6.76 -10.19
N PRO A 152 8.55 -5.84 -9.96
CA PRO A 152 9.97 -6.17 -9.99
C PRO A 152 10.33 -7.34 -9.05
N ASP A 153 11.00 -8.36 -9.58
CA ASP A 153 11.59 -9.46 -8.82
C ASP A 153 12.84 -8.92 -8.10
N MET A 154 12.61 -8.20 -6.99
CA MET A 154 13.68 -7.63 -6.17
C MET A 154 14.75 -8.67 -5.75
N PRO A 155 14.44 -9.95 -5.45
CA PRO A 155 15.46 -10.99 -5.34
C PRO A 155 16.41 -11.09 -6.55
N ARG A 156 15.90 -11.09 -7.79
CA ARG A 156 16.73 -11.13 -9.01
C ARG A 156 17.45 -9.80 -9.26
N VAL A 157 16.75 -8.67 -9.20
CA VAL A 157 17.34 -7.32 -9.39
C VAL A 157 18.58 -7.15 -8.50
N LEU A 158 18.47 -7.49 -7.22
CA LEU A 158 19.60 -7.38 -6.29
C LEU A 158 20.68 -8.45 -6.57
N GLY A 159 20.30 -9.63 -7.07
CA GLY A 159 21.25 -10.65 -7.53
C GLY A 159 22.05 -10.24 -8.78
N GLU A 160 21.41 -9.54 -9.73
CA GLU A 160 22.04 -9.06 -10.96
C GLU A 160 22.93 -7.84 -10.70
N ILE A 161 22.53 -6.95 -9.79
CA ILE A 161 23.36 -5.81 -9.36
C ILE A 161 24.56 -6.29 -8.51
N PHE A 162 24.35 -7.21 -7.56
CA PHE A 162 25.39 -7.57 -6.58
C PHE A 162 26.20 -8.82 -6.89
N GLY A 163 25.70 -9.75 -7.72
CA GLY A 163 26.42 -10.95 -8.13
C GLY A 163 27.78 -10.66 -8.79
N PRO A 164 27.87 -9.68 -9.72
CA PRO A 164 29.15 -9.19 -10.26
C PRO A 164 29.93 -8.30 -9.28
N PHE A 165 29.29 -7.78 -8.23
CA PHE A 165 29.83 -6.76 -7.33
C PHE A 165 30.59 -7.38 -6.14
N GLN A 166 31.41 -8.40 -6.38
CA GLN A 166 32.14 -9.13 -5.33
C GLN A 166 33.24 -8.28 -4.68
N GLY A 167 32.84 -7.39 -3.76
CA GLY A 167 33.73 -6.67 -2.86
C GLY A 167 34.80 -5.83 -3.56
N ARG A 168 34.40 -4.84 -4.38
CA ARG A 168 35.32 -3.80 -4.87
C ARG A 168 35.86 -2.96 -3.69
N LYS A 169 37.01 -3.39 -3.15
CA LYS A 169 37.66 -2.85 -1.94
C LYS A 169 38.18 -1.42 -2.10
N ASP A 170 38.19 -0.92 -3.34
CA ASP A 170 38.57 0.43 -3.77
C ASP A 170 37.43 1.46 -3.62
N MET A 171 36.18 1.03 -3.39
CA MET A 171 35.05 1.96 -3.29
C MET A 171 35.02 2.75 -1.98
N LYS A 172 35.23 4.06 -2.11
CA LYS A 172 35.18 5.05 -1.02
C LYS A 172 33.81 5.18 -0.33
N ASN A 173 32.70 4.91 -1.04
CA ASN A 173 31.36 4.84 -0.47
C ASN A 173 30.53 3.71 -1.11
N PRO A 174 30.62 2.47 -0.61
CA PRO A 174 29.90 1.32 -1.18
C PRO A 174 28.38 1.44 -1.10
N GLU A 175 27.85 2.12 -0.07
CA GLU A 175 26.40 2.26 0.13
C GLU A 175 25.77 3.20 -0.90
N GLU A 176 26.39 4.36 -1.14
CA GLU A 176 25.95 5.31 -2.17
C GLU A 176 26.10 4.72 -3.57
N ALA A 177 27.19 3.98 -3.84
CA ALA A 177 27.35 3.24 -5.08
C ALA A 177 26.23 2.18 -5.27
N MET A 178 25.90 1.42 -4.22
CA MET A 178 24.77 0.48 -4.22
C MET A 178 23.43 1.18 -4.50
N ARG A 179 23.13 2.27 -3.79
CA ARG A 179 21.90 3.07 -3.97
C ARG A 179 21.82 3.64 -5.40
N HIS A 180 22.93 4.12 -5.94
CA HIS A 180 23.01 4.60 -7.32
C HIS A 180 22.75 3.48 -8.33
N MET A 181 23.44 2.33 -8.23
CA MET A 181 23.22 1.20 -9.14
C MET A 181 21.77 0.72 -9.14
N LEU A 182 21.16 0.57 -7.96
CA LEU A 182 19.75 0.17 -7.86
C LEU A 182 18.79 1.21 -8.44
N ARG A 183 19.05 2.51 -8.23
CA ARG A 183 18.28 3.60 -8.83
C ARG A 183 18.36 3.58 -10.36
N GLN A 184 19.52 3.32 -10.95
CA GLN A 184 19.67 3.25 -12.41
C GLN A 184 19.05 1.96 -12.97
N TYR A 185 19.29 0.81 -12.34
CA TYR A 185 18.74 -0.47 -12.80
C TYR A 185 17.20 -0.44 -12.86
N LEU A 186 16.54 0.13 -11.86
CA LEU A 186 15.08 0.29 -11.82
C LEU A 186 14.52 1.42 -12.72
N LYS A 187 15.36 2.12 -13.48
CA LYS A 187 14.95 3.20 -14.42
C LYS A 187 15.30 2.89 -15.88
N GLU A 188 16.43 2.21 -16.11
CA GLU A 188 17.04 2.05 -17.44
C GLU A 188 17.38 0.59 -17.78
N GLY A 189 17.30 -0.33 -16.82
CA GLY A 189 17.57 -1.76 -17.03
C GLY A 189 16.35 -2.55 -17.52
N ASP A 190 16.59 -3.74 -18.06
CA ASP A 190 15.55 -4.76 -18.28
C ASP A 190 15.19 -5.40 -16.93
N VAL A 191 14.35 -4.70 -16.16
CA VAL A 191 13.98 -5.10 -14.79
C VAL A 191 13.23 -6.44 -14.82
N PRO A 192 13.77 -7.54 -14.27
CA PRO A 192 13.06 -8.80 -14.24
C PRO A 192 11.79 -8.67 -13.40
N MET A 193 10.67 -9.13 -13.96
CA MET A 193 9.36 -9.05 -13.31
C MET A 193 8.91 -10.43 -12.84
N ILE A 194 8.19 -10.47 -11.72
CA ILE A 194 7.49 -11.64 -11.19
C ILE A 194 5.98 -11.39 -11.16
N GLU A 195 5.19 -12.40 -11.51
CA GLU A 195 3.74 -12.43 -11.29
C GLU A 195 3.43 -13.14 -9.97
N GLU A 196 2.75 -12.44 -9.06
CA GLU A 196 2.16 -13.02 -7.84
C GLU A 196 0.64 -12.87 -7.86
N ARG A 197 -0.07 -13.80 -7.22
CA ARG A 197 -1.52 -13.69 -6.98
C ARG A 197 -1.79 -13.56 -5.50
N GLY A 198 -2.76 -12.70 -5.17
CA GLY A 198 -3.16 -12.45 -3.81
C GLY A 198 -4.63 -12.06 -3.72
N ASN A 199 -5.21 -12.25 -2.55
CA ASN A 199 -6.56 -11.80 -2.28
C ASN A 199 -6.62 -10.77 -1.15
N PHE A 200 -7.55 -9.83 -1.31
CA PHE A 200 -7.77 -8.76 -0.36
C PHE A 200 -9.22 -8.83 0.09
N LYS A 201 -9.41 -9.07 1.39
CA LYS A 201 -10.71 -8.92 2.03
C LYS A 201 -11.01 -7.43 2.22
N LEU A 202 -12.24 -7.03 1.93
CA LEU A 202 -12.76 -5.71 2.26
C LEU A 202 -14.09 -5.82 3.01
N VAL A 203 -14.32 -4.90 3.94
CA VAL A 203 -15.56 -4.77 4.72
C VAL A 203 -16.18 -3.40 4.50
N LYS A 204 -17.50 -3.28 4.58
CA LYS A 204 -18.25 -2.03 4.36
C LYS A 204 -18.66 -1.43 5.70
N GLU A 205 -18.08 -0.27 6.03
CA GLU A 205 -18.30 0.46 7.27
C GLU A 205 -18.92 1.83 6.95
N ASP A 206 -20.06 2.17 7.55
CA ASP A 206 -20.78 3.43 7.30
C ASP A 206 -20.96 3.74 5.80
N GLY A 207 -21.33 2.70 5.03
CA GLY A 207 -21.48 2.73 3.58
C GLY A 207 -20.18 2.82 2.76
N LYS A 208 -19.00 2.66 3.39
CA LYS A 208 -17.68 2.82 2.75
C LYS A 208 -16.86 1.54 2.90
N TRP A 209 -16.37 1.02 1.78
CA TRP A 209 -15.45 -0.11 1.79
C TRP A 209 -14.10 0.25 2.46
N LYS A 210 -13.54 -0.73 3.17
CA LYS A 210 -12.26 -0.71 3.88
C LYS A 210 -11.49 -2.00 3.63
N VAL A 211 -10.16 -1.95 3.61
CA VAL A 211 -9.29 -3.13 3.54
C VAL A 211 -9.19 -3.78 4.92
N LEU A 212 -9.52 -5.06 5.01
CA LEU A 212 -9.34 -5.86 6.23
C LEU A 212 -7.95 -6.51 6.19
N LEU A 213 -7.14 -6.23 7.22
CA LEU A 213 -5.78 -6.73 7.40
C LEU A 213 -5.69 -7.78 8.52
N ASN A 214 -6.84 -8.23 9.05
CA ASN A 214 -7.00 -9.31 10.03
C ASN A 214 -6.01 -9.23 11.22
N LEU A 215 -5.57 -8.02 11.62
CA LEU A 215 -4.37 -7.83 12.46
C LEU A 215 -4.44 -8.51 13.84
N LYS A 216 -5.66 -8.76 14.32
CA LYS A 216 -5.98 -9.41 15.59
C LYS A 216 -5.65 -10.91 15.63
N ASN A 217 -5.56 -11.58 14.48
CA ASN A 217 -5.38 -13.04 14.39
C ASN A 217 -3.89 -13.45 14.31
N LYS A 218 -2.99 -12.66 14.91
CA LYS A 218 -1.54 -12.74 14.66
C LYS A 218 -0.73 -13.38 15.80
N ASP A 219 -1.38 -13.73 16.91
CA ASP A 219 -0.76 -14.23 18.15
C ASP A 219 -1.02 -15.73 18.40
N ASN A 220 -1.37 -16.49 17.34
CA ASN A 220 -1.54 -17.95 17.29
C ASN A 220 -0.62 -18.57 16.22
#